data_AF-A0A355BSY1-F1
#
_entry.id   AF-A0A355BSY1-F1
#
_cell.length_a   1.000
_cell.length_b   1.000
_cell.length_c   1.000
_cell.angle_alpha   90.00
_cell.angle_beta   90.00
_cell.angle_gamma   90.00
#
_symmetry.space_group_name_H-M   'P 1'
#
loop_
_entity.id
_entity.type
_entity.pdbx_description
1 polymer ?
#
loop_
_entity_poly.entity_id
_entity_poly.type
_entity_poly.pdbx_seq_one_letter_code
_entity_poly.pdbx_strand_id
1 'polypeptide(L)'
;MAKATPAKATSKPAEKEVKAKKAPVTKKTATPNELIVAACEVSLAKLNQLGIEHELQAEINWCLGSFQNDGNPIGLYHMAERSLIVFKTEQAKKTKGVTATLIKDLEKALQSR
;
A
#
# COMPACT_ATOMS: atom_id res chain seq x y z
N MET A 1 54.81 -21.04 35.59
CA MET A 1 55.13 -21.96 34.48
C MET A 1 54.47 -21.42 33.21
N ALA A 2 55.24 -21.36 32.10
CA ALA A 2 54.94 -21.09 30.67
C ALA A 2 53.67 -20.30 30.27
N LYS A 3 53.74 -19.06 29.73
CA LYS A 3 54.16 -18.57 28.37
C LYS A 3 53.14 -18.79 27.22
N ALA A 4 52.87 -17.66 26.53
CA ALA A 4 52.47 -17.46 25.12
C ALA A 4 50.99 -17.14 24.75
N THR A 5 50.77 -15.90 24.33
CA THR A 5 49.79 -15.38 23.33
C THR A 5 50.19 -15.82 21.88
N PRO A 6 49.58 -15.36 20.76
CA PRO A 6 48.17 -15.25 20.30
C PRO A 6 47.94 -15.86 18.88
N ALA A 7 46.71 -16.12 18.44
CA ALA A 7 46.33 -16.35 17.03
C ALA A 7 44.85 -15.96 16.84
N LYS A 8 44.46 -14.89 16.14
CA LYS A 8 44.40 -14.69 14.68
C LYS A 8 43.67 -15.81 13.94
N ALA A 9 42.37 -15.63 13.68
CA ALA A 9 41.76 -15.85 12.37
C ALA A 9 40.30 -15.36 12.36
N THR A 10 40.11 -14.25 11.67
CA THR A 10 38.87 -13.69 11.15
C THR A 10 38.12 -14.74 10.32
N SER A 11 36.80 -14.88 10.51
CA SER A 11 35.88 -15.36 9.47
C SER A 11 34.48 -14.79 9.71
N LYS A 12 34.31 -13.62 9.12
CA LYS A 12 33.05 -13.08 8.56
C LYS A 12 32.67 -13.99 7.37
N PRO A 13 31.38 -14.29 7.15
CA PRO A 13 30.69 -13.53 6.10
C PRO A 13 29.25 -13.13 6.41
N ALA A 14 29.00 -11.84 6.14
CA ALA A 14 27.80 -11.33 5.49
C ALA A 14 26.47 -11.33 6.27
N GLU A 15 26.39 -10.50 7.30
CA GLU A 15 25.16 -9.73 7.49
C GLU A 15 25.19 -8.59 6.47
N LYS A 16 24.47 -8.81 5.36
CA LYS A 16 24.34 -7.84 4.28
C LYS A 16 23.39 -6.75 4.77
N GLU A 17 23.99 -5.67 5.24
CA GLU A 17 23.44 -4.31 5.30
C GLU A 17 22.47 -4.10 4.12
N VAL A 18 21.16 -4.14 4.38
CA VAL A 18 20.15 -3.66 3.43
C VAL A 18 20.18 -2.14 3.49
N LYS A 19 21.19 -1.58 2.84
CA LYS A 19 21.28 -0.16 2.54
C LYS A 19 20.30 0.15 1.40
N ALA A 20 19.46 1.14 1.66
CA ALA A 20 18.47 1.70 0.76
C ALA A 20 18.91 1.80 -0.71
N LYS A 21 18.01 1.43 -1.62
CA LYS A 21 18.04 1.91 -3.01
C LYS A 21 16.72 2.59 -3.33
N LYS A 22 16.77 3.92 -3.38
CA LYS A 22 15.82 4.75 -4.11
C LYS A 22 15.80 4.32 -5.58
N ALA A 23 14.58 4.03 -6.04
CA ALA A 23 13.97 4.15 -7.38
C ALA A 23 14.74 3.73 -8.65
N PRO A 24 13.99 3.18 -9.61
CA PRO A 24 13.98 3.77 -10.94
C PRO A 24 12.57 4.28 -11.27
N VAL A 25 12.48 5.59 -11.50
CA VAL A 25 11.41 6.21 -12.28
C VAL A 25 11.35 5.48 -13.62
N THR A 26 10.30 4.70 -13.84
CA THR A 26 9.97 4.19 -15.18
C THR A 26 8.53 4.59 -15.46
N LYS A 27 8.36 5.41 -16.50
CA LYS A 27 7.07 5.58 -17.20
C LYS A 27 6.60 4.18 -17.60
N LYS A 28 5.70 3.59 -16.83
CA LYS A 28 5.12 2.27 -17.12
C LYS A 28 3.64 2.45 -17.38
N THR A 29 3.22 1.91 -18.52
CA THR A 29 1.82 1.67 -18.86
C THR A 29 1.12 1.12 -17.62
N ALA A 30 0.14 1.86 -17.09
CA ALA A 30 -0.47 1.55 -15.79
C ALA A 30 -0.93 0.09 -15.77
N THR A 31 -0.26 -0.74 -14.98
CA THR A 31 -0.70 -2.11 -14.76
C THR A 31 -1.99 -2.10 -13.94
N PRO A 32 -2.85 -3.12 -14.05
CA PRO A 32 -4.07 -3.21 -13.24
C PRO A 32 -3.83 -3.02 -11.74
N ASN A 33 -2.68 -3.51 -11.27
CA ASN A 33 -2.23 -3.36 -9.90
C ASN A 33 -1.90 -1.90 -9.54
N GLU A 34 -1.31 -1.13 -10.44
CA GLU A 34 -1.08 0.30 -10.21
C GLU A 34 -2.38 1.11 -10.19
N LEU A 35 -3.39 0.69 -10.98
CA LEU A 35 -4.71 1.31 -10.94
C LEU A 35 -5.41 1.09 -9.60
N ILE A 36 -5.35 -0.12 -9.04
CA ILE A 36 -5.95 -0.39 -7.72
C ILE A 36 -5.19 0.29 -6.58
N VAL A 37 -3.86 0.42 -6.69
CA VAL A 37 -3.05 1.22 -5.76
C VAL A 37 -3.49 2.67 -5.78
N ALA A 38 -3.55 3.29 -6.96
CA ALA A 38 -3.97 4.69 -7.09
C ALA A 38 -5.42 4.89 -6.59
N ALA A 39 -6.33 3.97 -6.91
CA ALA A 39 -7.71 4.02 -6.42
C ALA A 39 -7.77 3.93 -4.87
N CYS A 40 -6.95 3.07 -4.26
CA CYS A 40 -6.84 2.95 -2.81
C CYS A 40 -6.25 4.22 -2.17
N GLU A 41 -5.21 4.83 -2.76
CA GLU A 41 -4.62 6.08 -2.27
C GLU A 41 -5.61 7.24 -2.31
N VAL A 42 -6.34 7.38 -3.42
CA VAL A 42 -7.38 8.42 -3.57
C VAL A 42 -8.51 8.16 -2.58
N SER A 43 -8.91 6.90 -2.39
CA SER A 43 -9.92 6.51 -1.40
C SER A 43 -9.48 6.87 0.01
N LEU A 44 -8.25 6.53 0.40
CA LEU A 44 -7.69 6.86 1.71
C LEU A 44 -7.64 8.39 1.92
N ALA A 45 -7.20 9.14 0.91
CA ALA A 45 -7.18 10.60 0.98
C ALA A 45 -8.58 11.18 1.20
N LYS A 46 -9.61 10.59 0.56
CA LYS A 46 -11.00 10.99 0.78
C LYS A 46 -11.53 10.61 2.15
N LEU A 47 -11.36 9.36 2.58
CA LEU A 47 -11.77 8.93 3.92
C LEU A 47 -11.14 9.83 4.99
N ASN A 48 -9.86 10.19 4.84
CA ASN A 48 -9.14 11.07 5.74
C ASN A 48 -9.68 12.52 5.71
N GLN A 49 -9.97 13.06 4.52
CA GLN A 49 -10.62 14.37 4.38
C GLN A 49 -12.00 14.43 5.03
N LEU A 50 -12.74 13.33 4.96
CA LEU A 50 -14.06 13.20 5.55
C LEU A 50 -14.00 12.87 7.07
N GLY A 51 -12.87 12.38 7.58
CA GLY A 51 -12.68 12.04 8.98
C GLY A 51 -13.50 10.82 9.43
N ILE A 52 -13.68 9.85 8.54
CA ILE A 52 -14.59 8.71 8.67
C ILE A 52 -13.86 7.39 8.45
N GLU A 53 -14.44 6.28 8.91
CA GLU A 53 -13.92 4.92 8.65
C GLU A 53 -12.41 4.80 8.88
N HIS A 54 -11.97 5.22 10.07
CA HIS A 54 -10.57 5.18 10.48
C HIS A 54 -9.97 3.77 10.42
N GLU A 55 -10.79 2.75 10.68
CA GLU A 55 -10.41 1.34 10.53
C GLU A 55 -10.05 1.03 9.07
N LEU A 56 -10.93 1.38 8.13
CA LEU A 56 -10.68 1.20 6.70
C LEU A 56 -9.47 1.99 6.21
N GLN A 57 -9.26 3.22 6.71
CA GLN A 57 -8.05 3.99 6.40
C GLN A 57 -6.77 3.26 6.84
N ALA A 58 -6.77 2.71 8.04
CA ALA A 58 -5.64 1.95 8.57
C ALA A 58 -5.40 0.66 7.76
N GLU A 59 -6.47 -0.06 7.42
CA GLU A 59 -6.39 -1.27 6.59
C GLU A 59 -5.84 -0.96 5.18
N ILE A 60 -6.35 0.07 4.51
CA ILE A 60 -5.85 0.49 3.19
C ILE A 60 -4.36 0.85 3.28
N ASN A 61 -3.97 1.63 4.29
CA ASN A 61 -2.58 2.02 4.48
C ASN A 61 -1.66 0.81 4.73
N TRP A 62 -2.14 -0.16 5.51
CA TRP A 62 -1.42 -1.41 5.77
C TRP A 62 -1.29 -2.24 4.49
N CYS A 63 -2.36 -2.38 3.70
CA CYS A 63 -2.33 -3.07 2.41
C CYS A 63 -1.40 -2.40 1.40
N LEU A 64 -1.34 -1.07 1.36
CA LEU A 64 -0.40 -0.34 0.50
C LEU A 64 1.06 -0.57 0.90
N GLY A 65 1.35 -0.59 2.20
CA GLY A 65 2.68 -0.93 2.71
C GLY A 65 3.07 -2.38 2.41
N SER A 66 2.15 -3.32 2.63
CA SER A 66 2.37 -4.75 2.33
C SER A 66 2.53 -4.99 0.83
N PHE A 67 1.77 -4.32 -0.03
CA PHE A 67 1.92 -4.43 -1.49
C PHE A 67 3.32 -3.99 -1.95
N GLN A 68 3.90 -2.96 -1.34
CA GLN A 68 5.27 -2.53 -1.67
C GLN A 68 6.34 -3.56 -1.26
N ASN A 69 6.07 -4.36 -0.23
CA ASN A 69 7.01 -5.35 0.29
C ASN A 69 6.86 -6.73 -0.40
N ASP A 70 5.63 -7.20 -0.55
CA ASP A 70 5.29 -8.56 -1.02
C ASP A 70 4.75 -8.58 -2.46
N GLY A 71 4.36 -7.42 -3.01
CA GLY A 71 3.85 -7.30 -4.39
C GLY A 71 2.45 -7.90 -4.62
N ASN A 72 1.73 -8.26 -3.55
CA ASN A 72 0.42 -8.93 -3.67
C ASN A 72 -0.76 -7.93 -3.66
N PRO A 73 -1.49 -7.77 -4.77
CA PRO A 73 -2.57 -6.77 -4.87
C PRO A 73 -3.89 -7.25 -4.26
N ILE A 74 -3.99 -8.50 -3.78
CA ILE A 74 -5.26 -9.08 -3.34
C ILE A 74 -5.92 -8.29 -2.20
N GLY A 75 -5.11 -7.80 -1.25
CA GLY A 75 -5.60 -6.96 -0.16
C GLY A 75 -6.18 -5.65 -0.67
N LEU A 76 -5.53 -5.03 -1.67
CA LEU A 76 -5.99 -3.76 -2.26
C LEU A 76 -7.33 -3.92 -2.96
N TYR A 77 -7.55 -5.02 -3.69
CA TYR A 77 -8.85 -5.30 -4.30
C TYR A 77 -9.96 -5.44 -3.24
N HIS A 78 -9.72 -6.22 -2.18
CA HIS A 78 -10.69 -6.36 -1.09
C HIS A 78 -10.99 -5.02 -0.39
N MET A 79 -9.97 -4.20 -0.13
CA MET A 79 -10.14 -2.89 0.51
C MET A 79 -10.83 -1.88 -0.41
N ALA A 80 -10.59 -1.94 -1.71
CA ALA A 80 -11.30 -1.14 -2.69
C ALA A 80 -12.79 -1.52 -2.77
N GLU A 81 -13.14 -2.81 -2.73
CA GLU A 81 -14.55 -3.25 -2.65
C GLU A 81 -15.23 -2.73 -1.38
N ARG A 82 -14.57 -2.85 -0.23
CA ARG A 82 -15.08 -2.28 1.03
C ARG A 82 -15.25 -0.77 0.96
N SER A 83 -14.25 -0.05 0.44
CA SER A 83 -14.29 1.41 0.26
C SER A 83 -15.45 1.83 -0.62
N LEU A 84 -15.72 1.08 -1.69
CA LEU A 84 -16.83 1.35 -2.59
C LEU A 84 -18.18 1.23 -1.86
N ILE A 85 -18.38 0.22 -1.02
CA ILE A 85 -19.60 0.05 -0.21
C ILE A 85 -19.77 1.21 0.78
N VAL A 86 -18.68 1.59 1.46
CA VAL A 86 -18.66 2.74 2.38
C VAL A 86 -19.04 4.02 1.63
N PHE A 87 -18.38 4.31 0.51
CA PHE A 87 -18.64 5.51 -0.28
C PHE A 87 -20.06 5.53 -0.85
N LYS A 88 -20.62 4.40 -1.30
CA LYS A 88 -22.03 4.34 -1.71
C LYS A 88 -22.97 4.63 -0.55
N THR A 89 -22.67 4.10 0.63
CA THR A 89 -23.45 4.34 1.86
C THR A 89 -23.40 5.80 2.29
N GLU A 90 -22.23 6.41 2.23
CA GLU A 90 -22.05 7.82 2.55
C GLU A 90 -22.62 8.77 1.51
N GLN A 91 -22.50 8.42 0.23
CA GLN A 91 -23.15 9.16 -0.84
C GLN A 91 -24.68 9.17 -0.63
N ALA A 92 -25.26 8.05 -0.19
CA ALA A 92 -26.67 7.98 0.19
C ALA A 92 -27.00 8.85 1.42
N LYS A 93 -26.07 8.98 2.38
CA LYS A 93 -26.15 9.91 3.52
C LYS A 93 -25.90 11.37 3.13
N LYS A 94 -25.70 11.67 1.83
CA LYS A 94 -25.33 13.00 1.30
C LYS A 94 -24.09 13.59 1.96
N THR A 95 -23.10 12.76 2.31
CA THR A 95 -21.85 13.28 2.85
C THR A 95 -21.15 14.14 1.79
N LYS A 96 -20.94 15.43 2.10
CA LYS A 96 -20.23 16.37 1.22
C LYS A 96 -18.80 15.90 1.05
N GLY A 97 -18.46 15.36 -0.12
CA GLY A 97 -17.08 14.98 -0.47
C GLY A 97 -16.96 13.67 -1.24
N VAL A 98 -17.97 12.80 -1.16
CA VAL A 98 -18.00 11.54 -1.93
C VAL A 98 -18.56 11.80 -3.32
N THR A 99 -17.67 11.98 -4.29
CA THR A 99 -18.06 12.24 -5.68
C THR A 99 -18.39 10.94 -6.42
N ALA A 100 -19.36 10.99 -7.34
CA ALA A 100 -19.66 9.85 -8.21
C ALA A 100 -18.45 9.44 -9.07
N THR A 101 -17.52 10.36 -9.34
CA THR A 101 -16.25 10.09 -10.01
C THR A 101 -15.37 9.15 -9.19
N LEU A 102 -15.27 9.33 -7.86
CA LEU A 102 -14.49 8.45 -6.99
C LEU A 102 -15.01 7.01 -7.04
N ILE A 103 -16.32 6.85 -6.95
CA ILE A 103 -16.97 5.53 -7.01
C ILE A 103 -16.72 4.87 -8.36
N LYS A 104 -16.85 5.61 -9.48
CA LYS A 104 -16.57 5.10 -10.82
C LYS A 104 -15.11 4.70 -11.01
N ASP A 105 -14.17 5.46 -10.45
CA ASP A 105 -12.74 5.17 -10.54
C ASP A 105 -12.38 3.89 -9.78
N LEU A 106 -12.92 3.74 -8.55
CA LEU A 106 -12.84 2.50 -7.79
C LEU A 106 -13.46 1.30 -8.53
N GLU A 107 -14.67 1.45 -9.09
CA GLU A 107 -15.32 0.42 -9.89
C GLU A 107 -14.47 0.00 -11.09
N LYS A 108 -13.84 0.97 -11.76
CA LYS A 108 -12.97 0.71 -12.92
C LYS A 108 -11.66 0.02 -12.53
N ALA A 109 -11.08 0.40 -11.40
CA ALA A 109 -9.89 -0.26 -10.86
C ALA A 109 -10.19 -1.72 -10.47
N LEU A 110 -11.36 -1.99 -9.87
CA LEU A 110 -11.82 -3.33 -9.54
C LEU A 110 -12.13 -4.18 -10.77
N GLN A 111 -12.70 -3.58 -11.83
CA GLN A 111 -12.95 -4.26 -13.11
C GLN A 111 -11.67 -4.65 -13.86
N SER A 112 -10.51 -4.12 -13.45
CA SER A 112 -9.23 -4.44 -14.07
C SER A 112 -8.57 -5.70 -13.47
N ARG A 113 -9.23 -6.36 -12.50
CA ARG A 113 -8.80 -7.63 -11.87
C ARG A 113 -8.74 -8.80 -12.86
#